data_AF-A0A554ICS9-F1
#
_entry.id   AF-A0A554ICS9-F1
#
_cell.length_a   1.000
_cell.length_b   1.000
_cell.length_c   1.000
_cell.angle_alpha   90.00
_cell.angle_beta   90.00
_cell.angle_gamma   90.00
#
_symmetry.space_group_name_H-M   'P 1'
#
loop_
_entity.id
_entity.type
_entity.pdbx_description
1 polymer ?
#
loop_
_entity_poly.entity_id
_entity_poly.type
_entity_poly.pdbx_seq_one_letter_code
_entity_poly.pdbx_strand_id
1 'polypeptide(L)'
;MDLFAHGLWGGIIAKVAKNKKFTTQPFKAKWFVFWSIIPDVFTFTILFTWFLGSILAGYGSFANLSHYQMTEPMSQDTYLIFRLTNWLYNFSHSLVIFLAIFAIAFLKKRGAPWAMAGWLSHILIDIPTHSYKFFPTPFLWPLSQWKFDGWSWSAPEFVILNYILITVVYFWLYRRRLKK
;
A
#
# COMPACT_ATOMS: atom_id res chain seq x y z
N MET A 1 2.62 -2.85 -5.00
CA MET A 1 1.73 -4.00 -4.79
C MET A 1 0.35 -3.65 -5.28
N ASP A 2 -0.54 -4.62 -5.47
CA ASP A 2 -1.93 -4.26 -5.73
C ASP A 2 -2.69 -3.98 -4.41
N LEU A 3 -3.67 -3.09 -4.50
CA LEU A 3 -4.53 -2.65 -3.42
C LEU A 3 -5.16 -3.81 -2.61
N PHE A 4 -5.57 -4.88 -3.29
CA PHE A 4 -6.25 -6.00 -2.66
C PHE A 4 -5.29 -6.82 -1.82
N ALA A 5 -4.10 -7.10 -2.34
CA ALA A 5 -3.10 -7.85 -1.62
C ALA A 5 -2.74 -7.14 -0.29
N HIS A 6 -2.64 -5.79 -0.26
CA HIS A 6 -2.41 -5.06 0.99
C HIS A 6 -3.56 -5.18 1.97
N GLY A 7 -4.80 -5.14 1.49
CA GLY A 7 -5.99 -5.35 2.32
C GLY A 7 -6.01 -6.75 2.93
N LEU A 8 -5.64 -7.76 2.14
CA LEU A 8 -5.60 -9.17 2.55
C LEU A 8 -4.48 -9.43 3.57
N TRP A 9 -3.25 -8.96 3.30
CA TRP A 9 -2.16 -9.04 4.27
C TRP A 9 -2.47 -8.26 5.54
N GLY A 10 -3.03 -7.06 5.42
CA GLY A 10 -3.51 -6.28 6.56
C GLY A 10 -4.55 -7.03 7.38
N GLY A 11 -5.46 -7.76 6.73
CA GLY A 11 -6.46 -8.61 7.38
C GLY A 11 -5.84 -9.79 8.14
N ILE A 12 -4.85 -10.46 7.55
CA ILE A 12 -4.05 -11.51 8.20
C ILE A 12 -3.37 -10.95 9.46
N ILE A 13 -2.63 -9.85 9.33
CA ILE A 13 -1.90 -9.21 10.43
C ILE A 13 -2.87 -8.79 11.55
N ALA A 14 -3.98 -8.13 11.19
CA ALA A 14 -5.00 -7.71 12.15
C ALA A 14 -5.61 -8.89 12.92
N LYS A 15 -5.87 -10.02 12.24
CA LYS A 15 -6.42 -11.23 12.87
C LYS A 15 -5.42 -11.86 13.84
N VAL A 16 -4.14 -11.92 13.46
CA VAL A 16 -3.06 -12.42 14.32
C VAL A 16 -2.86 -11.50 15.53
N ALA A 17 -2.82 -10.18 15.32
CA ALA A 17 -2.64 -9.19 16.38
C ALA A 17 -3.77 -9.24 17.41
N LYS A 18 -5.02 -9.34 16.97
CA LYS A 18 -6.19 -9.47 17.85
C LYS A 18 -6.11 -10.70 18.75
N ASN A 19 -5.63 -11.83 18.23
CA ASN A 19 -5.55 -13.09 18.97
C ASN A 19 -4.48 -13.09 20.09
N LYS A 20 -3.44 -12.27 19.97
CA LYS A 20 -2.30 -12.25 20.90
C LYS A 20 -2.44 -11.21 22.03
N LYS A 21 -3.58 -10.53 22.18
CA LYS A 21 -3.82 -9.46 23.18
C LYS A 21 -2.67 -8.42 23.24
N PHE A 22 -2.12 -8.02 22.09
CA PHE A 22 -0.98 -7.08 22.01
C PHE A 22 -1.25 -5.69 22.60
N THR A 23 -2.51 -5.34 22.85
CA THR A 23 -2.92 -4.02 23.35
C THR A 23 -4.06 -4.17 24.34
N THR A 24 -4.06 -3.31 25.36
CA THR A 24 -5.15 -3.14 26.33
C THR A 24 -6.32 -2.33 25.74
N GLN A 25 -6.08 -1.58 24.66
CA GLN A 25 -7.11 -0.82 23.95
C GLN A 25 -7.87 -1.67 22.92
N PRO A 26 -9.15 -1.35 22.64
CA PRO A 26 -9.97 -2.09 21.67
C PRO A 26 -9.38 -2.01 20.25
N PHE A 27 -8.74 -3.09 19.80
CA PHE A 27 -8.17 -3.20 18.47
C PHE A 27 -9.27 -3.41 17.41
N LYS A 28 -9.50 -2.39 16.58
CA LYS A 28 -10.49 -2.45 15.50
C LYS A 28 -9.83 -2.92 14.20
N ALA A 29 -9.93 -4.21 13.91
CA ALA A 29 -9.33 -4.83 12.72
C ALA A 29 -9.72 -4.13 11.39
N LYS A 30 -10.97 -3.67 11.27
CA LYS A 30 -11.42 -2.93 10.07
C LYS A 30 -10.60 -1.66 9.83
N TRP A 31 -10.24 -0.94 10.89
CA TRP A 31 -9.41 0.27 10.77
C TRP A 31 -7.97 -0.07 10.43
N PHE A 32 -7.44 -1.19 10.92
CA PHE A 32 -6.10 -1.64 10.52
C PHE A 32 -6.04 -1.94 9.02
N VAL A 33 -7.03 -2.69 8.49
CA VAL A 33 -7.14 -2.98 7.05
C VAL A 33 -7.31 -1.69 6.24
N PHE A 34 -8.13 -0.76 6.72
CA PHE A 34 -8.27 0.55 6.10
C PHE A 34 -6.92 1.28 5.99
N TRP A 35 -6.14 1.33 7.09
CA TRP A 35 -4.81 1.95 7.06
C TRP A 35 -3.81 1.19 6.19
N SER A 36 -3.97 -0.12 5.97
CA SER A 36 -3.08 -0.89 5.09
C SER A 36 -3.29 -0.65 3.61
N ILE A 37 -4.45 -0.12 3.21
CA ILE A 37 -4.75 0.21 1.81
C ILE A 37 -4.71 1.71 1.51
N ILE A 38 -4.67 2.55 2.55
CA ILE A 38 -4.69 4.01 2.41
C ILE A 38 -3.62 4.54 1.46
N PRO A 39 -2.35 4.10 1.51
CA PRO A 39 -1.31 4.72 0.69
C PRO A 39 -1.60 4.62 -0.81
N ASP A 40 -2.03 3.45 -1.27
CA ASP A 40 -2.46 3.23 -2.66
C ASP A 40 -3.68 4.08 -3.02
N VAL A 41 -4.72 4.06 -2.18
CA VAL A 41 -5.94 4.84 -2.45
C VAL A 41 -5.59 6.32 -2.52
N PHE A 42 -4.78 6.81 -1.58
CA PHE A 42 -4.38 8.21 -1.50
C PHE A 42 -3.58 8.64 -2.72
N THR A 43 -2.69 7.79 -3.23
CA THR A 43 -1.86 8.08 -4.40
C THR A 43 -2.64 7.95 -5.70
N PHE A 44 -3.27 6.81 -5.94
CA PHE A 44 -3.71 6.43 -7.29
C PHE A 44 -5.16 6.82 -7.60
N THR A 45 -5.98 7.18 -6.60
CA THR A 45 -7.36 7.61 -6.88
C THR A 45 -7.41 8.78 -7.84
N ILE A 46 -6.53 9.77 -7.67
CA ILE A 46 -6.55 10.96 -8.53
C ILE A 46 -6.15 10.65 -9.98
N LEU A 47 -5.15 9.78 -10.17
CA LEU A 47 -4.73 9.35 -11.49
C LEU A 47 -5.82 8.50 -12.15
N PHE A 48 -6.45 7.61 -11.39
CA PHE A 48 -7.54 6.76 -11.87
C PHE A 48 -8.76 7.57 -12.28
N THR A 49 -9.17 8.57 -11.49
CA THR A 49 -10.33 9.43 -11.83
C THR A 49 -10.04 10.29 -13.05
N TRP A 50 -8.84 10.85 -13.17
CA TRP A 50 -8.41 11.59 -14.36
C TRP A 50 -8.42 10.69 -15.61
N PHE A 51 -7.85 9.49 -15.51
CA PHE A 51 -7.84 8.53 -16.60
C PHE A 51 -9.26 8.13 -17.03
N LEU A 52 -10.13 7.78 -16.08
CA LEU A 52 -11.52 7.42 -16.37
C LEU A 52 -12.28 8.59 -17.03
N GLY A 53 -12.10 9.81 -16.51
CA GLY A 53 -12.66 11.02 -17.11
C GLY A 53 -12.20 11.25 -18.55
N SER A 54 -10.92 10.98 -18.85
CA SER A 54 -10.37 11.11 -20.21
C SER A 54 -11.02 10.14 -21.20
N ILE A 55 -11.33 8.91 -20.77
CA ILE A 55 -12.05 7.92 -21.59
C ILE A 55 -13.49 8.40 -21.83
N LEU A 56 -14.18 8.81 -20.77
CA LEU A 56 -15.58 9.24 -20.85
C LEU A 56 -15.76 10.49 -21.73
N ALA A 57 -14.77 11.37 -21.75
CA ALA A 57 -14.75 12.56 -22.58
C ALA A 57 -14.29 12.29 -24.04
N GLY A 58 -14.02 11.03 -24.40
CA GLY A 58 -13.61 10.63 -25.75
C GLY A 58 -12.15 10.93 -26.10
N TYR A 59 -11.33 11.34 -25.13
CA TYR A 59 -9.90 11.63 -25.32
C TYR A 59 -8.99 10.41 -25.10
N GLY A 60 -9.53 9.28 -24.68
CA GLY A 60 -8.76 8.09 -24.34
C GLY A 60 -9.49 6.78 -24.62
N SER A 61 -8.75 5.67 -24.59
CA SER A 61 -9.27 4.31 -24.75
C SER A 61 -8.56 3.36 -23.78
N PHE A 62 -9.26 2.30 -23.35
CA PHE A 62 -8.64 1.20 -22.60
C PHE A 62 -7.51 0.52 -23.38
N ALA A 63 -7.49 0.59 -24.72
CA ALA A 63 -6.37 0.08 -25.52
C ALA A 63 -5.06 0.86 -25.25
N ASN A 64 -5.17 2.15 -24.91
CA ASN A 64 -4.04 3.01 -24.57
C ASN A 64 -3.47 2.73 -23.18
N LEU A 65 -4.11 1.87 -22.35
CA LEU A 65 -3.53 1.43 -21.06
C LEU A 65 -2.18 0.74 -21.22
N SER A 66 -1.95 0.09 -22.36
CA SER A 66 -0.66 -0.50 -22.70
C SER A 66 0.43 0.55 -23.01
N HIS A 67 0.03 1.75 -23.47
CA HIS A 67 0.91 2.91 -23.67
C HIS A 67 1.09 3.74 -22.40
N TYR A 68 0.07 3.81 -21.55
CA TYR A 68 0.21 4.14 -20.13
C TYR A 68 0.74 2.93 -19.37
N GLN A 69 1.84 2.33 -19.85
CA GLN A 69 2.64 1.47 -18.99
C GLN A 69 2.84 2.25 -17.69
N MET A 70 2.11 1.86 -16.65
CA MET A 70 2.28 2.30 -15.27
C MET A 70 3.57 1.67 -14.76
N THR A 71 4.64 1.78 -15.55
CA THR A 71 6.00 1.43 -15.22
C THR A 71 6.61 2.72 -14.71
N GLU A 72 6.89 2.75 -13.42
CA GLU A 72 7.63 3.85 -12.84
C GLU A 72 9.10 3.82 -13.27
N PRO A 73 9.74 5.00 -13.33
CA PRO A 73 9.14 6.28 -12.97
C PRO A 73 8.16 6.80 -14.03
N MET A 74 6.93 7.19 -13.65
CA MET A 74 6.05 7.95 -14.55
C MET A 74 6.83 9.17 -14.99
N SER A 75 6.88 9.41 -16.30
CA SER A 75 7.59 10.56 -16.87
C SER A 75 7.15 11.84 -16.16
N GLN A 76 8.05 12.44 -15.40
CA GLN A 76 7.73 13.54 -14.47
C GLN A 76 7.34 14.84 -15.19
N ASP A 77 7.52 14.91 -16.51
CA ASP A 77 7.56 16.18 -17.21
C ASP A 77 6.30 16.54 -18.00
N THR A 78 5.41 15.61 -18.33
CA THR A 78 4.38 15.93 -19.34
C THR A 78 3.08 16.52 -18.76
N TYR A 79 2.62 16.13 -17.57
CA TYR A 79 1.33 16.62 -17.01
C TYR A 79 1.33 16.79 -15.48
N LEU A 80 0.61 17.82 -14.99
CA LEU A 80 0.44 18.13 -13.57
C LEU A 80 -0.06 16.92 -12.75
N ILE A 81 -0.95 16.11 -13.34
CA ILE A 81 -1.52 14.93 -12.69
C ILE A 81 -0.45 13.89 -12.31
N PHE A 82 0.54 13.69 -13.16
CA PHE A 82 1.63 12.75 -12.90
C PHE A 82 2.57 13.26 -11.82
N ARG A 83 2.90 14.55 -11.84
CA ARG A 83 3.69 15.19 -10.76
C ARG A 83 2.99 15.09 -9.41
N LEU A 84 1.69 15.37 -9.37
CA LEU A 84 0.90 15.26 -8.15
C LEU A 84 0.84 13.81 -7.66
N THR A 85 0.61 12.85 -8.54
CA THR A 85 0.61 11.42 -8.19
C THR A 85 1.96 10.98 -7.60
N ASN A 86 3.07 11.38 -8.22
CA ASN A 86 4.42 11.09 -7.71
C ASN A 86 4.68 11.72 -6.33
N TRP A 87 4.22 12.95 -6.11
CA TRP A 87 4.34 13.60 -4.81
C TRP A 87 3.51 12.89 -3.73
N LEU A 88 2.27 12.52 -4.06
CA LEU A 88 1.40 11.74 -3.17
C LEU A 88 2.01 10.38 -2.86
N TYR A 89 2.59 9.70 -3.86
CA TYR A 89 3.33 8.44 -3.69
C TYR A 89 4.49 8.59 -2.71
N ASN A 90 5.36 9.58 -2.90
CA ASN A 90 6.47 9.87 -1.99
C ASN A 90 5.99 10.15 -0.56
N PHE A 91 4.90 10.90 -0.42
CA PHE A 91 4.35 11.24 0.89
C PHE A 91 3.74 10.01 1.59
N SER A 92 2.95 9.20 0.89
CA SER A 92 2.22 8.08 1.47
C SER A 92 3.07 6.81 1.66
N HIS A 93 4.16 6.65 0.92
CA HIS A 93 5.04 5.47 1.00
C HIS A 93 6.35 5.73 1.75
N SER A 94 6.44 6.87 2.44
CA SER A 94 7.59 7.21 3.27
C SER A 94 7.41 6.74 4.72
N LEU A 95 8.41 6.01 5.22
CA LEU A 95 8.50 5.64 6.63
C LEU A 95 8.74 6.87 7.50
N VAL A 96 9.51 7.86 7.03
CA VAL A 96 9.77 9.11 7.75
C VAL A 96 8.48 9.89 7.96
N ILE A 97 7.67 10.04 6.89
CA ILE A 97 6.37 10.72 6.96
C ILE A 97 5.41 9.94 7.84
N PHE A 98 5.35 8.61 7.69
CA PHE A 98 4.57 7.75 8.59
C PHE A 98 4.92 8.00 10.05
N LEU A 99 6.21 7.97 10.41
CA LEU A 99 6.67 8.17 11.79
C LEU A 99 6.30 9.55 12.33
N ALA A 100 6.42 10.60 11.51
CA ALA A 100 6.02 11.95 11.90
C ALA A 100 4.52 12.04 12.20
N ILE A 101 3.66 11.54 11.30
CA ILE A 101 2.20 11.56 11.49
C ILE A 101 1.78 10.65 12.65
N PHE A 102 2.40 9.48 12.77
CA PHE A 102 2.17 8.55 13.87
C PHE A 102 2.53 9.20 15.21
N ALA A 103 3.66 9.89 15.32
CA ALA A 103 4.06 10.61 16.53
C ALA A 103 3.06 11.70 16.90
N ILE A 104 2.61 12.51 15.94
CA ILE A 104 1.58 13.54 16.16
C ILE A 104 0.28 12.90 16.67
N ALA A 105 -0.17 11.81 16.03
CA ALA A 105 -1.38 11.10 16.42
C ALA A 105 -1.26 10.47 17.82
N PHE A 106 -0.10 9.91 18.14
CA PHE A 106 0.22 9.33 19.44
C PHE A 106 0.15 10.38 20.55
N LEU A 107 0.76 11.55 20.34
CA LEU A 107 0.76 12.65 21.32
C LEU A 107 -0.65 13.21 21.55
N LYS A 108 -1.46 13.33 20.49
CA LYS A 108 -2.83 13.87 20.60
C LYS A 108 -3.82 12.92 21.26
N LYS A 109 -3.71 11.61 21.04
CA LYS A 109 -4.72 10.63 21.48
C LYS A 109 -4.48 10.03 22.88
N ARG A 110 -3.40 10.42 23.59
CA ARG A 110 -2.99 9.80 24.88
C ARG A 110 -3.02 8.26 24.84
N GLY A 111 -2.68 7.69 23.67
CA GLY A 111 -2.79 6.26 23.40
C GLY A 111 -2.30 5.92 22.00
N ALA A 112 -1.67 4.75 21.86
CA ALA A 112 -1.09 4.34 20.58
C ALA A 112 -2.19 4.09 19.53
N PRO A 113 -2.14 4.76 18.36
CA PRO A 113 -3.11 4.54 17.30
C PRO A 113 -2.77 3.24 16.55
N TRP A 114 -2.86 2.09 17.23
CA TRP A 114 -2.46 0.78 16.70
C TRP A 114 -3.10 0.41 15.35
N ALA A 115 -4.23 1.03 15.00
CA ALA A 115 -4.80 0.89 13.66
C ALA A 115 -3.87 1.44 12.56
N MET A 116 -3.12 2.51 12.81
CA MET A 116 -2.15 3.09 11.87
C MET A 116 -0.96 2.17 11.60
N ALA A 117 -0.74 1.13 12.42
CA ALA A 117 0.25 0.10 12.08
C ALA A 117 -0.13 -0.68 10.80
N GLY A 118 -1.38 -0.56 10.31
CA GLY A 118 -1.74 -0.98 8.97
C GLY A 118 -0.95 -0.23 7.89
N TRP A 119 -0.79 1.09 8.04
CA TRP A 119 0.03 1.90 7.14
C TRP A 119 1.50 1.50 7.21
N LEU A 120 2.02 1.24 8.42
CA LEU A 120 3.37 0.69 8.56
C LEU A 120 3.51 -0.65 7.83
N SER A 121 2.54 -1.56 7.98
CA SER A 121 2.58 -2.86 7.31
C SER A 121 2.60 -2.74 5.79
N HIS A 122 1.89 -1.74 5.24
CA HIS A 122 1.93 -1.44 3.81
C HIS A 122 3.35 -1.10 3.37
N ILE A 123 3.98 -0.10 3.99
CA ILE A 123 5.36 0.33 3.65
C ILE A 123 6.36 -0.82 3.78
N LEU A 124 6.24 -1.62 4.86
CA LEU A 124 7.16 -2.74 5.10
C LEU A 124 7.05 -3.87 4.07
N ILE A 125 5.83 -4.13 3.57
CA ILE A 125 5.63 -5.11 2.49
C ILE A 125 6.17 -4.54 1.17
N ASP A 126 6.02 -3.25 0.96
CA ASP A 126 6.41 -2.59 -0.28
C ASP A 126 7.92 -2.53 -0.49
N ILE A 127 8.70 -2.24 0.55
CA ILE A 127 10.17 -2.14 0.46
C ILE A 127 10.81 -3.31 -0.30
N PRO A 128 10.55 -4.60 0.04
CA PRO A 128 11.13 -5.73 -0.69
C PRO A 128 10.34 -6.17 -1.93
N THR A 129 9.16 -5.62 -2.19
CA THR A 129 8.27 -6.07 -3.30
C THR A 129 8.12 -5.04 -4.40
N HIS A 130 8.91 -3.98 -4.36
CA HIS A 130 8.98 -3.00 -5.42
C HIS A 130 10.39 -2.92 -6.00
N SER A 131 10.48 -2.80 -7.32
CA SER A 131 11.76 -2.67 -8.02
C SER A 131 11.96 -1.23 -8.47
N TYR A 132 13.19 -0.86 -8.83
CA TYR A 132 13.47 0.45 -9.43
C TYR A 132 12.67 0.73 -10.72
N LYS A 133 12.22 -0.32 -11.41
CA LYS A 133 11.43 -0.25 -12.64
C LYS A 133 9.91 -0.26 -12.39
N PHE A 134 9.50 -0.45 -11.14
CA PHE A 134 8.09 -0.62 -10.78
C PHE A 134 7.81 -0.12 -9.36
N PHE A 135 7.66 1.19 -9.25
CA PHE A 135 7.27 1.96 -8.06
C PHE A 135 8.21 1.70 -6.88
N PRO A 136 9.52 2.00 -6.96
CA PRO A 136 10.42 1.75 -5.85
C PRO A 136 9.99 2.59 -4.63
N THR A 137 9.84 1.93 -3.48
CA THR A 137 9.29 2.52 -2.27
C THR A 137 10.22 3.60 -1.70
N PRO A 138 9.81 4.87 -1.63
CA PRO A 138 10.60 6.00 -1.16
C PRO A 138 10.59 6.09 0.38
N PHE A 139 10.91 4.98 1.05
CA PHE A 139 10.69 4.84 2.49
C PHE A 139 11.53 5.82 3.34
N LEU A 140 12.64 6.37 2.80
CA LEU A 140 13.47 7.39 3.45
C LEU A 140 13.14 8.83 3.04
N TRP A 141 12.20 9.06 2.12
CA TRP A 141 11.86 10.41 1.67
C TRP A 141 11.27 11.24 2.83
N PRO A 142 11.55 12.54 2.97
CA PRO A 142 12.37 13.38 2.11
C PRO A 142 13.87 13.38 2.47
N LEU A 143 14.29 12.60 3.46
CA LEU A 143 15.67 12.61 3.98
C LEU A 143 16.67 11.97 3.02
N SER A 144 16.23 10.97 2.24
CA SER A 144 17.07 10.31 1.25
C SER A 144 16.23 9.83 0.06
N GLN A 145 16.88 9.79 -1.12
CA GLN A 145 16.32 9.22 -2.35
C GLN A 145 16.68 7.73 -2.51
N TRP A 146 17.44 7.14 -1.58
CA TRP A 146 17.78 5.72 -1.60
C TRP A 146 16.52 4.87 -1.41
N LYS A 147 16.45 3.78 -2.18
CA LYS A 147 15.33 2.83 -2.22
C LYS A 147 15.90 1.43 -2.35
N PHE A 148 15.12 0.42 -2.01
CA PHE A 148 15.52 -0.97 -2.19
C PHE A 148 15.05 -1.47 -3.56
N ASP A 149 15.87 -2.27 -4.24
CA ASP A 149 15.48 -2.96 -5.49
C ASP A 149 14.96 -4.35 -5.18
N GLY A 150 13.64 -4.44 -4.97
CA GLY A 150 12.92 -5.64 -4.61
C GLY A 150 12.31 -6.40 -5.79
N TRP A 151 11.48 -7.39 -5.46
CA TRP A 151 10.84 -8.25 -6.46
C TRP A 151 9.61 -7.56 -7.06
N SER A 152 9.69 -7.17 -8.33
CA SER A 152 8.65 -6.40 -9.01
C SER A 152 7.27 -7.07 -9.01
N TRP A 153 6.23 -6.29 -8.70
CA TRP A 153 4.82 -6.66 -8.93
C TRP A 153 4.42 -6.81 -10.40
N SER A 154 5.26 -6.37 -11.34
CA SER A 154 5.05 -6.64 -12.77
C SER A 154 5.40 -8.09 -13.15
N ALA A 155 6.07 -8.85 -12.27
CA ALA A 155 6.48 -10.22 -12.51
C ALA A 155 5.31 -11.18 -12.22
N PRO A 156 4.75 -11.89 -13.22
CA PRO A 156 3.59 -12.76 -13.02
C PRO A 156 3.82 -13.85 -11.98
N GLU A 157 5.02 -14.43 -11.94
CA GLU A 157 5.41 -15.46 -10.98
C GLU A 157 5.32 -14.96 -9.53
N PHE A 158 5.66 -13.69 -9.29
CA PHE A 158 5.58 -13.09 -7.96
C PHE A 158 4.12 -12.87 -7.54
N VAL A 159 3.29 -12.35 -8.45
CA VAL A 159 1.87 -12.16 -8.21
C VAL A 159 1.20 -13.48 -7.86
N ILE A 160 1.44 -14.53 -8.65
CA ILE A 160 0.91 -15.88 -8.43
C ILE A 160 1.35 -16.40 -7.05
N LEU A 161 2.65 -16.35 -6.74
CA LEU A 161 3.20 -16.84 -5.48
C LEU A 161 2.60 -16.09 -4.27
N ASN A 162 2.48 -14.76 -4.36
CA ASN A 162 1.87 -13.95 -3.31
C ASN A 162 0.42 -14.37 -3.03
N TYR A 163 -0.41 -14.53 -4.06
CA TYR A 163 -1.82 -14.91 -3.87
C TYR A 163 -1.99 -16.35 -3.39
N ILE A 164 -1.12 -17.27 -3.80
CA ILE A 164 -1.05 -18.62 -3.21
C ILE A 164 -0.76 -18.52 -1.72
N LEU A 165 0.25 -17.75 -1.33
CA LEU A 165 0.65 -17.60 0.07
C LEU A 165 -0.47 -16.99 0.92
N ILE A 166 -1.11 -15.92 0.45
CA ILE A 166 -2.27 -15.31 1.11
C ILE A 166 -3.37 -16.36 1.34
N THR A 167 -3.72 -17.11 0.29
CA THR A 167 -4.78 -18.14 0.35
C THR A 167 -4.44 -19.22 1.39
N VAL A 168 -3.21 -19.73 1.38
CA VAL A 168 -2.72 -20.75 2.32
C VAL A 168 -2.80 -20.23 3.77
N VAL A 169 -2.37 -18.99 4.02
CA VAL A 169 -2.40 -18.39 5.37
C VAL A 169 -3.84 -18.20 5.85
N TYR A 170 -4.75 -17.71 4.99
CA TYR A 170 -6.16 -17.59 5.34
C TYR A 170 -6.80 -18.94 5.65
N PHE A 171 -6.53 -19.97 4.83
CA PHE A 171 -7.02 -21.33 5.07
C PHE A 171 -6.51 -21.88 6.41
N TRP A 172 -5.22 -21.69 6.71
CA TRP A 172 -4.64 -22.10 8.00
C TRP A 172 -5.27 -21.36 9.18
N LEU A 173 -5.47 -20.04 9.08
CA LEU A 173 -6.16 -19.23 10.09
C LEU A 173 -7.65 -19.60 10.25
N TYR A 174 -8.29 -20.12 9.20
CA TYR A 174 -9.65 -20.63 9.24
C TYR A 174 -9.69 -21.98 9.98
N ARG A 175 -8.81 -22.93 9.62
CA ARG A 175 -8.67 -24.24 10.28
C ARG A 175 -8.38 -24.10 11.77
N ARG A 176 -7.53 -23.15 12.18
CA ARG A 176 -7.25 -22.86 13.60
C ARG A 176 -8.45 -22.32 14.37
N ARG A 177 -9.37 -21.62 13.70
CA ARG A 177 -10.60 -21.12 14.33
C ARG A 177 -11.58 -22.26 14.58
N LEU A 178 -11.67 -23.24 13.68
CA LEU A 178 -12.54 -24.40 13.85
C LEU A 178 -12.10 -25.34 14.98
N LYS A 179 -10.82 -25.29 15.37
CA LYS A 179 -10.25 -26.11 16.45
C LYS A 179 -10.34 -25.46 17.85
N LYS A 180 -10.85 -24.23 17.94
CA LYS A 180 -11.08 -23.50 19.20
C LYS A 180 -12.56 -23.45 19.50
#